data_AF-A0A1I7XQ79-F1
#
_entry.id   AF-A0A1I7XQ79-F1
#
_cell.length_a   1.000
_cell.length_b   1.000
_cell.length_c   1.000
_cell.angle_alpha   90.00
_cell.angle_beta   90.00
_cell.angle_gamma   90.00
#
_symmetry.space_group_name_H-M   'P 1'
#
loop_
_entity.id
_entity.type
_entity.pdbx_description
1 polymer ?
#
loop_
_entity_poly.entity_id
_entity_poly.type
_entity_poly.pdbx_seq_one_letter_code
_entity_poly.pdbx_strand_id
1 'polypeptide(L)'
;MHLAWVMLVPLAFASICPLKEHQVCNLRQMKNNYDHKCTCAITRKSEMPPPEQSCNNLIIRDPNSGTFPVVSVEFDLTNTIEHDEWNEDSFRDTIAATLRIDNEDILVLRVNCQGTEDSLTVQFAVLRKNANTTKDTPYEMDDFIDAKSTASRMRDMGHLSKIADLEVDTIKFTEEIIDIEFEPDNSELIVQAILVGTGVAFMFILGIWMSCRNKGYSDDLQKA
;
A
#
# COMPACT_ATOMS: atom_id res chain seq x y z
N MET A 1 -46.37 -17.46 21.02
CA MET A 1 -45.94 -17.57 19.62
C MET A 1 -45.03 -16.37 19.33
N HIS A 2 -43.75 -16.48 19.69
CA HIS A 2 -42.74 -15.46 19.39
C HIS A 2 -41.56 -16.19 18.75
N LEU A 3 -41.42 -16.02 17.43
CA LEU A 3 -40.26 -16.50 16.70
C LEU A 3 -39.05 -15.69 17.14
N ALA A 4 -38.13 -16.33 17.85
CA ALA A 4 -36.77 -15.85 18.00
C ALA A 4 -36.05 -16.07 16.66
N TRP A 5 -35.92 -14.99 15.87
CA TRP A 5 -35.01 -14.97 14.73
C TRP A 5 -33.59 -14.82 15.27
N VAL A 6 -32.90 -15.94 15.40
CA VAL A 6 -31.44 -15.97 15.51
C VAL A 6 -30.90 -15.53 14.14
N MET A 7 -30.42 -14.28 14.05
CA MET A 7 -29.55 -13.88 12.95
C MET A 7 -28.25 -14.68 13.06
N LEU A 8 -28.22 -15.84 12.39
CA LEU A 8 -26.98 -16.43 11.93
C LEU A 8 -26.43 -15.49 10.86
N VAL A 9 -25.59 -14.55 11.28
CA VAL A 9 -24.67 -13.89 10.36
C VAL A 9 -23.69 -14.98 9.93
N PRO A 10 -23.63 -15.37 8.64
CA PRO A 10 -22.52 -16.20 8.20
C PRO A 10 -21.26 -15.36 8.40
N LEU A 11 -20.39 -15.81 9.30
CA LEU A 11 -18.98 -15.42 9.32
C LEU A 11 -18.41 -15.87 7.97
N ALA A 12 -18.53 -15.03 6.95
CA ALA A 12 -17.81 -15.21 5.71
C ALA A 12 -16.32 -15.18 6.06
N PHE A 13 -15.62 -16.26 5.72
CA PHE A 13 -14.18 -16.38 5.85
C PHE A 13 -13.52 -15.36 4.92
N ALA A 14 -13.32 -14.14 5.41
CA ALA A 14 -12.58 -13.11 4.69
C ALA A 14 -11.08 -13.25 4.96
N SER A 15 -10.42 -14.06 4.14
CA SER A 15 -9.00 -13.84 3.79
C SER A 15 -8.68 -14.56 2.48
N ILE A 16 -9.14 -13.98 1.35
CA ILE A 16 -8.73 -14.45 0.02
C ILE A 16 -7.30 -13.97 -0.31
N CYS A 17 -6.86 -12.85 0.27
CA CYS A 17 -5.49 -12.37 0.10
C CYS A 17 -4.48 -13.19 0.93
N PRO A 18 -3.48 -13.85 0.30
CA PRO A 18 -2.54 -14.75 0.96
C PRO A 18 -1.37 -14.03 1.66
N LEU A 19 -1.54 -12.76 2.07
CA LEU A 19 -0.52 -11.97 2.73
C LEU A 19 -0.76 -11.95 4.25
N LYS A 20 0.13 -12.61 5.01
CA LYS A 20 0.10 -12.60 6.48
C LYS A 20 0.77 -11.35 7.07
N GLU A 21 1.83 -10.87 6.40
CA GLU A 21 2.62 -9.72 6.85
C GLU A 21 2.39 -8.48 5.97
N HIS A 22 2.60 -7.31 6.55
CA HIS A 22 2.56 -6.03 5.84
C HIS A 22 3.86 -5.70 5.11
N GLN A 23 4.76 -6.66 4.99
CA GLN A 23 6.09 -6.46 4.43
C GLN A 23 6.57 -7.69 3.65
N VAL A 24 7.41 -7.45 2.65
CA VAL A 24 8.01 -8.42 1.75
C VAL A 24 9.50 -8.10 1.65
N CYS A 25 10.39 -9.03 1.99
CA CYS A 25 11.80 -8.72 2.21
C CYS A 25 12.71 -9.23 1.08
N ASN A 26 13.52 -8.34 0.49
CA ASN A 26 14.38 -8.71 -0.64
C ASN A 26 15.67 -9.45 -0.21
N LEU A 27 15.95 -10.58 -0.87
CA LEU A 27 16.99 -11.56 -0.46
C LEU A 27 18.46 -11.08 -0.55
N ARG A 28 18.81 -10.19 -1.51
CA ARG A 28 20.20 -9.83 -1.85
C ARG A 28 21.02 -9.21 -0.72
N GLN A 29 20.41 -8.95 0.43
CA GLN A 29 21.02 -8.15 1.48
C GLN A 29 21.05 -8.86 2.84
N MET A 30 20.68 -10.15 2.91
CA MET A 30 20.80 -10.97 4.12
C MET A 30 22.24 -11.34 4.51
N LYS A 31 23.23 -11.19 3.61
CA LYS A 31 24.63 -11.58 3.90
C LYS A 31 25.40 -10.64 4.84
N ASN A 32 24.90 -9.43 5.11
CA ASN A 32 25.54 -8.50 6.04
C ASN A 32 24.45 -7.70 6.78
N ASN A 33 24.13 -8.18 7.99
CA ASN A 33 23.44 -7.50 9.09
C ASN A 33 23.01 -6.03 8.81
N TYR A 34 21.83 -5.81 8.24
CA TYR A 34 21.13 -4.52 8.31
C TYR A 34 19.62 -4.73 8.26
N ASP A 35 18.98 -4.31 9.34
CA ASP A 35 17.55 -4.21 9.52
C ASP A 35 16.91 -3.40 8.36
N HIS A 36 15.82 -3.95 7.79
CA HIS A 36 14.84 -3.31 6.91
C HIS A 36 15.20 -3.08 5.43
N LYS A 37 15.17 -4.15 4.62
CA LYS A 37 15.08 -4.06 3.14
C LYS A 37 13.81 -4.72 2.62
N CYS A 38 12.72 -4.42 3.32
CA CYS A 38 11.40 -4.93 3.04
C CYS A 38 10.54 -3.84 2.42
N THR A 39 9.71 -4.22 1.46
CA THR A 39 8.70 -3.38 0.83
C THR A 39 7.35 -3.65 1.46
N CYS A 40 6.48 -2.65 1.54
CA CYS A 40 5.13 -2.85 2.05
C CYS A 40 4.35 -3.89 1.23
N ALA A 41 3.52 -4.65 1.93
CA ALA A 41 2.42 -5.45 1.41
C ALA A 41 1.12 -4.93 2.03
N ILE A 42 0.13 -4.60 1.20
CA ILE A 42 -1.19 -4.20 1.71
C ILE A 42 -2.08 -5.43 1.87
N THR A 43 -2.61 -5.62 3.08
CA THR A 43 -3.60 -6.65 3.39
C THR A 43 -4.87 -5.99 3.89
N ARG A 44 -6.04 -6.53 3.53
CA ARG A 44 -7.33 -5.98 3.94
C ARG A 44 -7.62 -6.20 5.43
N LYS A 45 -6.95 -7.15 6.08
CA LYS A 45 -7.25 -7.56 7.46
C LYS A 45 -6.67 -6.63 8.52
N SER A 46 -5.99 -5.56 8.12
CA SER A 46 -5.42 -4.63 9.08
C SER A 46 -6.34 -3.46 9.32
N GLU A 47 -6.98 -3.47 10.49
CA GLU A 47 -7.60 -2.29 11.08
C GLU A 47 -6.58 -1.15 11.35
N MET A 48 -5.29 -1.42 11.14
CA MET A 48 -4.20 -0.45 11.23
C MET A 48 -3.51 -0.32 9.86
N PRO A 49 -3.51 0.85 9.21
CA PRO A 49 -2.70 1.02 8.00
C PRO A 49 -1.22 0.66 8.31
N PRO A 50 -0.47 0.09 7.34
CA PRO A 50 0.95 -0.15 7.54
C PRO A 50 1.60 1.17 8.00
N PRO A 51 2.50 1.14 9.00
CA PRO A 51 3.07 2.37 9.53
C PRO A 51 3.72 3.19 8.42
N GLU A 52 3.38 4.50 8.36
CA GLU A 52 3.74 5.46 7.30
C GLU A 52 5.25 5.54 6.97
N GLN A 53 6.12 4.94 7.79
CA GLN A 53 7.58 5.11 7.72
C GLN A 53 8.41 3.82 7.62
N SER A 54 7.83 2.61 7.58
CA SER A 54 8.67 1.39 7.58
C SER A 54 8.99 0.83 6.20
N CYS A 55 8.32 1.31 5.15
CA CYS A 55 8.47 0.77 3.81
C CYS A 55 9.47 1.62 3.06
N ASN A 56 10.73 1.26 3.24
CA ASN A 56 11.86 1.94 2.63
C ASN A 56 11.59 2.22 1.15
N ASN A 57 11.76 3.49 0.77
CA ASN A 57 11.66 3.94 -0.60
C ASN A 57 12.88 3.41 -1.36
N LEU A 58 12.80 2.15 -1.81
CA LEU A 58 13.91 1.44 -2.44
C LEU A 58 14.32 2.06 -3.77
N ILE A 59 13.49 2.91 -4.36
CA ILE A 59 13.67 3.44 -5.72
C ILE A 59 13.50 4.96 -5.75
N ILE A 60 14.17 5.61 -6.69
CA ILE A 60 13.94 7.02 -7.01
C ILE A 60 12.94 7.07 -8.16
N ARG A 61 11.74 7.60 -7.89
CA ARG A 61 10.72 7.87 -8.91
C ARG A 61 11.12 9.10 -9.73
N ASP A 62 10.63 9.20 -10.97
CA ASP A 62 10.85 10.39 -11.79
C ASP A 62 10.26 11.62 -11.06
N PRO A 63 11.04 12.69 -10.83
CA PRO A 63 10.58 13.86 -10.09
C PRO A 63 9.48 14.65 -10.83
N ASN A 64 9.33 14.48 -12.15
CA ASN A 64 8.35 15.22 -12.95
C ASN A 64 7.01 14.48 -13.05
N SER A 65 7.04 13.15 -13.20
CA SER A 65 5.84 12.33 -13.40
C SER A 65 5.47 11.49 -12.17
N GLY A 66 6.37 11.32 -11.20
CA GLY A 66 6.18 10.42 -10.07
C GLY A 66 6.16 8.94 -10.47
N THR A 67 6.54 8.60 -11.69
CA THR A 67 6.45 7.23 -12.25
C THR A 67 7.74 6.44 -12.07
N PHE A 68 7.63 5.11 -12.13
CA PHE A 68 8.76 4.21 -12.15
C PHE A 68 8.45 2.94 -12.97
N PRO A 69 9.30 2.56 -13.95
CA PRO A 69 9.04 1.42 -14.80
C PRO A 69 9.16 0.09 -14.04
N VAL A 70 8.08 -0.69 -14.01
CA VAL A 70 8.02 -1.98 -13.30
C VAL A 70 7.34 -3.06 -14.14
N VAL A 71 7.63 -4.32 -13.80
CA VAL A 71 6.86 -5.47 -14.27
C VAL A 71 5.78 -5.76 -13.24
N SER A 72 4.52 -5.78 -13.68
CA SER A 72 3.35 -6.09 -12.86
C SER A 72 2.81 -7.46 -13.24
N VAL A 73 2.67 -8.33 -12.25
CA VAL A 73 2.03 -9.65 -12.37
C VAL A 73 0.75 -9.62 -11.56
N GLU A 74 -0.35 -9.94 -12.21
CA GLU A 74 -1.67 -10.02 -11.61
C GLU A 74 -2.09 -11.50 -11.55
N PHE A 75 -2.47 -11.94 -10.36
CA PHE A 75 -2.87 -13.29 -10.05
C PHE A 75 -4.38 -13.33 -9.80
N ASP A 76 -5.04 -14.35 -10.35
CA ASP A 76 -6.44 -14.65 -10.04
C ASP A 76 -6.51 -15.53 -8.78
N LEU A 77 -7.23 -15.05 -7.77
CA LEU A 77 -7.42 -15.75 -6.49
C LEU A 77 -8.77 -16.48 -6.43
N THR A 78 -9.66 -16.34 -7.42
CA THR A 78 -11.01 -16.93 -7.39
C THR A 78 -11.00 -18.45 -7.45
N ASN A 79 -10.04 -19.03 -8.18
CA ASN A 79 -9.93 -20.47 -8.42
C ASN A 79 -8.79 -21.13 -7.63
N THR A 80 -8.04 -20.36 -6.84
CA THR A 80 -6.91 -20.88 -6.06
C THR A 80 -7.41 -21.56 -4.79
N ILE A 81 -7.13 -22.86 -4.68
CA ILE A 81 -7.41 -23.69 -3.51
C ILE A 81 -6.60 -23.14 -2.33
N GLU A 82 -7.28 -22.66 -1.28
CA GLU A 82 -6.77 -22.34 0.08
C GLU A 82 -5.24 -22.15 0.16
N HIS A 83 -4.73 -21.10 -0.49
CA HIS A 83 -3.36 -20.66 -0.21
C HIS A 83 -3.43 -19.66 0.94
N ASP A 84 -3.13 -20.16 2.15
CA ASP A 84 -3.06 -19.32 3.35
C ASP A 84 -1.88 -18.33 3.32
N GLU A 85 -0.93 -18.52 2.40
CA GLU A 85 0.33 -17.78 2.37
C GLU A 85 0.93 -17.68 0.96
N TRP A 86 1.34 -16.47 0.57
CA TRP A 86 2.03 -16.19 -0.67
C TRP A 86 3.48 -16.65 -0.57
N ASN A 87 3.87 -17.58 -1.44
CA ASN A 87 5.22 -18.14 -1.44
C ASN A 87 6.18 -17.24 -2.26
N GLU A 88 6.77 -16.26 -1.58
CA GLU A 88 7.73 -15.32 -2.17
C GLU A 88 8.94 -16.04 -2.81
N ASP A 89 9.46 -17.07 -2.16
CA ASP A 89 10.63 -17.82 -2.67
C ASP A 89 10.30 -18.53 -3.98
N SER A 90 9.15 -19.21 -4.04
CA SER A 90 8.69 -19.88 -5.27
C SER A 90 8.41 -18.88 -6.40
N PHE A 91 7.90 -17.70 -6.07
CA PHE A 91 7.74 -16.61 -7.04
C PHE A 91 9.09 -16.24 -7.64
N ARG A 92 10.09 -15.95 -6.80
CA ARG A 92 11.44 -15.56 -7.23
C ARG A 92 12.11 -16.66 -8.05
N ASP A 93 12.07 -17.90 -7.59
CA ASP A 93 12.64 -19.06 -8.28
C ASP A 93 12.08 -19.21 -9.70
N THR A 94 10.76 -19.06 -9.84
CA THR A 94 10.08 -19.18 -11.13
C THR A 94 10.51 -18.05 -12.07
N ILE A 95 10.47 -16.80 -11.60
CA ILE A 95 10.89 -15.64 -12.40
C ILE A 95 12.37 -15.74 -12.80
N ALA A 96 13.23 -16.15 -11.88
CA ALA A 96 14.66 -16.29 -12.12
C ALA A 96 14.96 -17.37 -13.15
N ALA A 97 14.30 -18.53 -13.04
CA ALA A 97 14.42 -19.62 -13.99
C ALA A 97 13.97 -19.18 -15.40
N THR A 98 12.85 -18.48 -15.50
CA THR A 98 12.31 -17.95 -16.75
C THR A 98 13.24 -16.92 -17.39
N LEU A 99 13.74 -15.96 -16.62
CA LEU A 99 14.59 -14.89 -17.13
C LEU A 99 16.06 -15.31 -17.28
N ARG A 100 16.45 -16.45 -16.68
CA ARG A 100 17.84 -16.95 -16.56
C ARG A 100 18.74 -15.96 -15.83
N ILE A 101 18.25 -15.48 -14.69
CA ILE A 101 18.93 -14.53 -13.79
C ILE A 101 19.06 -15.15 -12.41
N ASP A 102 19.82 -14.51 -11.53
CA ASP A 102 19.95 -14.95 -10.14
C ASP A 102 18.75 -14.45 -9.31
N ASN A 103 18.24 -15.26 -8.38
CA ASN A 103 17.11 -14.87 -7.50
C ASN A 103 17.37 -13.58 -6.73
N GLU A 104 18.64 -13.34 -6.38
CA GLU A 104 19.08 -12.15 -5.67
C GLU A 104 18.94 -10.87 -6.53
N ASP A 105 18.87 -10.98 -7.86
CA ASP A 105 18.73 -9.82 -8.76
C ASP A 105 17.26 -9.40 -8.95
N ILE A 106 16.30 -10.18 -8.46
CA ILE A 106 14.89 -9.82 -8.50
C ILE A 106 14.59 -8.94 -7.29
N LEU A 107 14.04 -7.76 -7.51
CA LEU A 107 13.61 -6.84 -6.45
C LEU A 107 12.09 -6.72 -6.50
N VAL A 108 11.40 -7.27 -5.50
CA VAL A 108 9.98 -7.03 -5.30
C VAL A 108 9.83 -5.62 -4.74
N LEU A 109 9.05 -4.80 -5.43
CA LEU A 109 8.88 -3.38 -5.14
C LEU A 109 7.57 -3.13 -4.39
N ARG A 110 6.48 -3.77 -4.81
CA ARG A 110 5.15 -3.59 -4.23
C ARG A 110 4.35 -4.88 -4.33
N VAL A 111 3.54 -5.15 -3.31
CA VAL A 111 2.55 -6.21 -3.33
C VAL A 111 1.23 -5.66 -2.83
N ASN A 112 0.16 -5.89 -3.58
CA ASN A 112 -1.15 -5.32 -3.29
C ASN A 112 -2.28 -6.35 -3.45
N CYS A 113 -3.17 -6.36 -2.47
CA CYS A 113 -4.50 -7.01 -2.52
C CYS A 113 -5.64 -6.01 -2.27
N GLN A 114 -5.36 -4.70 -2.22
CA GLN A 114 -6.35 -3.69 -1.87
C GLN A 114 -7.23 -3.34 -3.08
N GLY A 115 -8.55 -3.42 -2.89
CA GLY A 115 -9.55 -3.03 -3.89
C GLY A 115 -10.18 -4.19 -4.67
N THR A 116 -9.57 -5.37 -4.63
CA THR A 116 -10.07 -6.60 -5.26
C THR A 116 -9.92 -7.75 -4.27
N GLU A 117 -11.02 -8.39 -3.86
CA GLU A 117 -10.92 -9.59 -3.02
C GLU A 117 -10.30 -10.76 -3.79
N ASP A 118 -10.36 -10.69 -5.10
CA ASP A 118 -10.17 -11.80 -6.01
C ASP A 118 -8.83 -11.73 -6.77
N SER A 119 -7.98 -10.74 -6.52
CA SER A 119 -6.68 -10.65 -7.19
C SER A 119 -5.54 -10.19 -6.30
N LEU A 120 -4.35 -10.70 -6.59
CA LEU A 120 -3.09 -10.29 -5.99
C LEU A 120 -2.23 -9.66 -7.09
N THR A 121 -1.73 -8.45 -6.86
CA THR A 121 -0.80 -7.78 -7.77
C THR A 121 0.59 -7.71 -7.15
N VAL A 122 1.59 -8.23 -7.86
CA VAL A 122 3.01 -8.14 -7.49
C VAL A 122 3.74 -7.31 -8.53
N GLN A 123 4.38 -6.23 -8.09
CA GLN A 123 5.25 -5.40 -8.93
C GLN A 123 6.70 -5.62 -8.54
N PHE A 124 7.54 -5.92 -9.53
CA PHE A 124 8.96 -6.18 -9.33
C PHE A 124 9.81 -5.57 -10.45
N ALA A 125 11.10 -5.45 -10.18
CA ALA A 125 12.12 -5.04 -11.13
C ALA A 125 13.33 -5.98 -11.06
N VAL A 126 14.15 -6.00 -12.11
CA VAL A 126 15.35 -6.84 -12.19
C VAL A 126 16.58 -5.96 -12.20
N LEU A 127 17.47 -6.17 -11.22
CA LEU A 127 18.71 -5.42 -11.08
C LEU A 127 19.74 -5.82 -12.13
N ARG A 128 20.55 -4.86 -12.56
CA ARG A 128 21.77 -5.12 -13.33
C ARG A 128 22.87 -5.64 -12.40
N LYS A 129 23.75 -6.48 -12.94
CA LYS A 129 24.90 -7.04 -12.19
C LYS A 129 25.87 -5.96 -11.65
N ASN A 130 25.92 -4.80 -12.32
CA ASN A 130 26.78 -3.68 -11.96
C ASN A 130 25.98 -2.49 -11.39
N ALA A 131 24.75 -2.72 -10.89
CA ALA A 131 23.95 -1.68 -10.26
C ALA A 131 24.77 -0.98 -9.17
N ASN A 132 24.84 0.34 -9.24
CA ASN A 132 25.83 1.14 -8.52
C ASN A 132 25.29 1.49 -7.13
N THR A 133 25.11 0.46 -6.30
CA THR A 133 24.50 0.64 -4.98
C THR A 133 25.54 1.00 -3.93
N THR A 134 25.60 2.27 -3.58
CA THR A 134 26.02 2.65 -2.24
C THR A 134 24.96 2.21 -1.23
N LYS A 135 25.39 1.73 -0.05
CA LYS A 135 24.53 1.05 0.95
C LYS A 135 23.30 1.85 1.42
N ASP A 136 23.27 3.16 1.20
CA ASP A 136 22.30 4.09 1.77
C ASP A 136 21.49 4.88 0.71
N THR A 137 21.69 4.62 -0.58
CA THR A 137 21.00 5.34 -1.66
C THR A 137 19.94 4.45 -2.31
N PRO A 138 18.70 4.95 -2.51
CA PRO A 138 17.70 4.26 -3.31
C PRO A 138 18.21 4.00 -4.74
N TYR A 139 17.68 2.95 -5.39
CA TYR A 139 18.05 2.60 -6.75
C TYR A 139 17.49 3.61 -7.77
N GLU A 140 18.30 3.93 -8.77
CA GLU A 140 17.87 4.73 -9.92
C GLU A 140 17.34 3.84 -11.05
N MET A 141 16.65 4.42 -12.03
CA MET A 141 16.05 3.64 -13.14
C MET A 141 17.10 2.89 -13.97
N ASP A 142 18.32 3.43 -14.08
CA ASP A 142 19.43 2.87 -14.84
C ASP A 142 20.07 1.65 -14.16
N ASP A 143 19.88 1.47 -12.85
CA ASP A 143 20.27 0.28 -12.10
C ASP A 143 19.49 -0.98 -12.51
N PHE A 144 18.36 -0.81 -13.20
CA PHE A 144 17.46 -1.91 -13.58
C PHE A 144 17.57 -2.27 -15.07
N ILE A 145 17.26 -3.53 -15.36
CA ILE A 145 17.00 -4.00 -16.71
C ILE A 145 15.65 -3.42 -17.16
N ASP A 146 15.53 -3.12 -18.46
CA ASP A 146 14.30 -2.59 -19.04
C ASP A 146 13.09 -3.49 -18.70
N ALA A 147 12.13 -2.92 -17.98
CA ALA A 147 10.93 -3.61 -17.52
C ALA A 147 10.05 -4.02 -18.70
N LYS A 148 10.01 -3.23 -19.77
CA LYS A 148 9.19 -3.52 -20.96
C LYS A 148 9.68 -4.77 -21.69
N SER A 149 11.00 -4.85 -21.95
CA SER A 149 11.63 -6.04 -22.49
C SER A 149 11.44 -7.26 -21.58
N THR A 150 11.52 -7.08 -20.26
CA THR A 150 11.36 -8.16 -19.28
C THR A 150 9.93 -8.72 -19.31
N ALA A 151 8.92 -7.86 -19.25
CA ALA A 151 7.51 -8.25 -19.33
C ALA A 151 7.17 -8.91 -20.68
N SER A 152 7.70 -8.40 -21.79
CA SER A 152 7.51 -9.05 -23.10
C SER A 152 8.07 -10.46 -23.12
N ARG A 153 9.33 -10.63 -22.68
CA ARG A 153 9.98 -11.94 -22.65
C ARG A 153 9.22 -12.93 -21.77
N MET A 154 8.68 -12.50 -20.64
CA MET A 154 7.86 -13.35 -19.78
C MET A 154 6.58 -13.81 -20.48
N ARG A 155 5.88 -12.91 -21.16
CA ARG A 155 4.68 -13.26 -21.94
C ARG A 155 5.00 -14.22 -23.08
N ASP A 156 6.07 -13.95 -23.82
CA ASP A 156 6.48 -14.75 -24.99
C ASP A 156 6.87 -16.18 -24.62
N MET A 157 7.21 -16.44 -23.35
CA MET A 157 7.60 -17.75 -22.88
C MET A 157 6.41 -18.71 -22.67
N GLY A 158 5.16 -18.22 -22.60
CA GLY A 158 3.93 -19.01 -22.75
C GLY A 158 3.61 -20.06 -21.68
N HIS A 159 4.52 -20.38 -20.77
CA HIS A 159 4.34 -21.37 -19.70
C HIS A 159 4.11 -20.74 -18.31
N LEU A 160 4.01 -19.41 -18.24
CA LEU A 160 3.77 -18.69 -16.99
C LEU A 160 2.29 -18.60 -16.64
N SER A 161 1.50 -19.64 -16.93
CA SER A 161 0.09 -19.69 -16.51
C SER A 161 -0.04 -19.84 -15.00
N LYS A 162 1.03 -20.26 -14.32
CA LYS A 162 1.08 -20.46 -12.88
C LYS A 162 2.45 -20.05 -12.34
N ILE A 163 2.49 -19.22 -11.31
CA ILE A 163 3.71 -18.79 -10.60
C ILE A 163 3.41 -18.82 -9.10
N ALA A 164 4.33 -19.39 -8.30
CA ALA A 164 4.15 -19.52 -6.85
C ALA A 164 2.83 -20.20 -6.45
N ASP A 165 2.45 -21.21 -7.23
CA ASP A 165 1.18 -21.91 -7.13
C ASP A 165 -0.11 -21.11 -7.40
N LEU A 166 0.01 -19.83 -7.75
CA LEU A 166 -1.10 -18.96 -8.13
C LEU A 166 -1.28 -18.90 -9.64
N GLU A 167 -2.53 -18.86 -10.09
CA GLU A 167 -2.87 -18.69 -11.50
C GLU A 167 -2.56 -17.26 -11.92
N VAL A 168 -1.78 -17.10 -12.99
CA VAL A 168 -1.43 -15.78 -13.52
C VAL A 168 -2.50 -15.36 -14.49
N ASP A 169 -3.18 -14.25 -14.19
CA ASP A 169 -4.13 -13.63 -15.10
C ASP A 169 -3.39 -12.81 -16.15
N THR A 170 -2.58 -11.84 -15.71
CA THR A 170 -1.93 -10.89 -16.60
C THR A 170 -0.50 -10.55 -16.17
N ILE A 171 0.42 -10.51 -17.14
CA ILE A 171 1.77 -9.95 -16.98
C ILE A 171 1.86 -8.70 -17.85
N LYS A 172 2.09 -7.53 -17.26
CA LYS A 172 2.16 -6.25 -17.98
C LYS A 172 3.32 -5.38 -17.51
N PHE A 173 3.83 -4.57 -18.42
CA PHE A 173 4.68 -3.44 -18.10
C PHE A 173 3.80 -2.26 -17.68
N THR A 174 4.19 -1.56 -16.62
CA THR A 174 3.54 -0.30 -16.20
C THR A 174 4.61 0.67 -15.70
N GLU A 175 4.34 1.96 -15.83
CA GLU A 175 5.14 3.03 -15.24
C GLU A 175 4.51 3.53 -13.93
N GLU A 176 3.27 3.12 -13.66
CA GLU A 176 2.56 3.43 -12.43
C GLU A 176 2.87 2.36 -11.39
N ILE A 177 3.68 2.74 -10.42
CA ILE A 177 3.94 1.93 -9.23
C ILE A 177 2.77 2.08 -8.27
N ILE A 178 2.39 0.99 -7.61
CA ILE A 178 1.31 1.03 -6.62
C ILE A 178 1.74 1.93 -5.45
N ASP A 179 0.91 2.93 -5.19
CA ASP A 179 1.05 3.82 -4.04
C ASP A 179 0.53 3.10 -2.81
N ILE A 180 1.46 2.75 -1.91
CA ILE A 180 1.14 2.16 -0.61
C ILE A 180 1.09 3.24 0.48
N GLU A 181 1.47 4.47 0.15
CA GLU A 181 1.17 5.62 0.98
C GLU A 181 -0.34 5.87 0.87
N PHE A 182 -1.08 5.33 1.83
CA PHE A 182 -2.42 5.83 2.11
C PHE A 182 -2.23 7.28 2.54
N GLU A 183 -2.48 8.24 1.66
CA GLU A 183 -2.76 9.60 2.12
C GLU A 183 -4.06 9.49 2.91
N PRO A 184 -4.05 9.61 4.26
CA PRO A 184 -5.30 9.59 4.98
C PRO A 184 -6.15 10.73 4.46
N ASP A 185 -7.36 10.41 4.01
CA ASP A 185 -8.34 11.40 3.63
C ASP A 185 -8.73 12.20 4.88
N ASN A 186 -7.93 13.22 5.16
CA ASN A 186 -8.09 14.12 6.28
C ASN A 186 -9.25 15.08 6.06
N SER A 187 -10.04 14.94 4.99
CA SER A 187 -11.20 15.78 4.72
C SER A 187 -12.18 15.80 5.90
N GLU A 188 -12.39 14.66 6.56
CA GLU A 188 -13.25 14.59 7.74
C GLU A 188 -12.68 15.38 8.92
N LEU A 189 -11.37 15.21 9.20
CA LEU A 189 -10.65 15.96 10.24
C LEU A 189 -10.63 17.48 9.95
N ILE A 190 -10.46 17.88 8.68
CA ILE A 190 -10.49 19.27 8.24
C ILE A 190 -11.88 19.86 8.44
N VAL A 191 -12.94 19.15 8.04
CA VAL A 191 -14.33 19.60 8.22
C VAL A 191 -14.67 19.71 9.71
N GLN A 192 -14.25 18.75 10.52
CA GLN A 192 -14.43 18.78 11.97
C GLN A 192 -13.69 19.97 12.61
N ALA A 193 -12.45 20.24 12.19
CA ALA A 193 -11.67 21.38 12.67
C ALA A 193 -12.33 22.72 12.31
N ILE A 194 -12.89 22.84 11.10
CA ILE A 194 -13.62 24.05 10.68
C ILE A 194 -14.89 24.25 11.52
N LEU A 195 -15.67 23.19 11.78
CA LEU A 195 -16.88 23.27 12.60
C LEU A 195 -16.57 23.68 14.05
N VAL A 196 -15.53 23.08 14.65
CA VAL A 196 -15.11 23.44 16.02
C VAL A 196 -14.58 24.87 16.05
N GLY A 197 -13.72 25.25 15.09
CA GLY A 197 -13.15 26.59 15.01
C GLY A 197 -14.21 27.68 14.85
N THR A 198 -15.20 27.46 13.98
CA THR A 198 -16.32 28.39 13.81
C THR A 198 -17.22 28.48 15.04
N GLY A 199 -17.50 27.35 15.71
CA GLY A 199 -18.26 27.33 16.96
C GLY A 199 -17.58 28.11 18.09
N VAL A 200 -16.28 27.93 18.27
CA VAL A 200 -15.49 28.68 19.26
C VAL A 200 -15.48 30.17 18.94
N ALA A 201 -15.23 30.55 17.68
CA ALA A 201 -15.26 31.95 17.25
C ALA A 201 -16.62 32.61 17.51
N PHE A 202 -17.72 31.90 17.24
CA PHE A 202 -19.06 32.40 17.49
C PHE A 202 -19.33 32.60 18.99
N MET A 203 -18.90 31.67 19.84
CA MET A 203 -18.99 31.80 21.29
C MET A 203 -18.20 33.01 21.82
N PHE A 204 -17.01 33.29 21.26
CA PHE A 204 -16.23 34.48 21.61
C PHE A 204 -16.97 35.78 21.24
N ILE A 205 -17.55 35.84 20.04
CA ILE A 205 -18.31 37.01 19.58
C ILE A 205 -19.53 37.24 20.47
N LEU A 206 -20.30 36.19 20.77
CA LEU A 206 -21.45 36.26 21.68
C LEU A 206 -21.05 36.67 23.10
N GLY A 207 -19.93 36.15 23.61
CA GLY A 207 -19.40 36.50 24.92
C GLY A 207 -19.03 37.99 25.02
N ILE A 208 -18.34 38.52 24.00
CA ILE A 208 -18.02 39.95 23.91
C ILE A 208 -19.31 40.78 23.81
N TRP A 209 -20.27 40.37 22.97
CA TRP A 209 -21.54 41.06 22.81
C TRP A 209 -22.36 41.12 24.11
N MET A 210 -22.46 40.00 24.83
CA MET A 210 -23.18 39.92 26.09
C MET A 210 -22.48 40.72 27.21
N SER A 211 -21.14 40.70 27.25
CA SER A 211 -20.35 41.51 28.18
C SER A 211 -20.50 43.01 27.91
N CYS A 212 -20.50 43.43 26.64
CA CYS A 212 -20.74 44.83 26.26
C CYS A 212 -22.17 45.30 26.52
N ARG A 213 -23.18 44.41 26.35
CA ARG A 213 -24.60 44.74 26.58
C ARG A 213 -24.92 45.05 28.06
N ASN A 214 -24.14 44.52 29.01
CA ASN A 214 -24.43 44.67 30.43
C ASN A 214 -24.00 46.02 31.04
N LYS A 215 -23.44 46.94 30.25
CA LYS A 215 -23.04 48.28 30.71
C LYS A 215 -24.20 49.31 30.73
N GLY A 216 -25.43 48.91 30.40
CA GLY A 216 -26.60 49.81 30.36
C GLY A 216 -27.67 49.55 31.42
N TYR A 217 -27.52 48.57 32.31
CA TYR A 217 -28.57 48.17 33.28
C TYR A 217 -28.29 48.60 34.72
N SER A 218 -27.33 49.50 34.96
CA SER A 218 -27.00 49.98 36.32
C SER A 218 -27.58 51.34 36.71
N ASP A 219 -28.23 52.08 35.80
CA ASP A 219 -28.62 53.47 36.08
C ASP A 219 -30.05 53.67 36.59
N ASP A 220 -30.93 52.66 36.52
CA ASP A 220 -32.35 52.81 36.88
C ASP A 220 -32.74 52.23 38.26
N LEU A 221 -31.83 51.56 38.97
CA LEU A 221 -32.10 51.00 40.32
C LEU A 221 -31.50 51.83 41.48
N GLN A 222 -30.85 52.97 41.19
CA GLN A 222 -30.35 53.91 42.21
C GLN A 222 -31.21 55.18 42.37
N LYS A 223 -32.38 55.24 41.73
CA LYS A 223 -33.38 56.29 41.94
C LYS A 223 -34.67 55.70 42.52
N ALA A 224 -34.61 55.24 43.77
CA ALA A 224 -35.78 54.99 44.62
C ALA A 224 -35.42 55.28 46.07
#